data_AF-A0A150IJD7-F1
#
_entry.id   AF-A0A150IJD7-F1
#
_cell.length_a   1.000
_cell.length_b   1.000
_cell.length_c   1.000
_cell.angle_alpha   90.00
_cell.angle_beta   90.00
_cell.angle_gamma   90.00
#
_symmetry.space_group_name_H-M   'P 1'
#
loop_
_entity.id
_entity.type
_entity.pdbx_description
1 polymer ?
#
loop_
_entity_poly.entity_id
_entity_poly.type
_entity_poly.pdbx_seq_one_letter_code
_entity_poly.pdbx_strand_id
1 'polypeptide(L)'
;MTWDTQGSSAPEEQKTFVKCNGNNYDVTNITGLGLVEKLKSIARENGISKFDIYDGDNTNLSPSDIESGNFRGDLSLIRFNVAA
;
A
#
# COMPACT_ATOMS: atom_id res chain seq x y z
N MET A 1 46.10 -13.32 -6.51
CA MET A 1 44.96 -13.25 -5.57
C MET A 1 44.00 -12.25 -6.17
N THR A 2 42.94 -12.74 -6.80
CA THR A 2 41.93 -11.91 -7.46
C THR A 2 40.92 -11.50 -6.39
N TRP A 3 40.78 -10.20 -6.16
CA TRP A 3 39.74 -9.64 -5.32
C TRP A 3 38.41 -9.76 -6.10
N ASP A 4 37.59 -10.74 -5.75
CA ASP A 4 36.23 -10.88 -6.25
C ASP A 4 35.35 -9.87 -5.50
N THR A 5 35.07 -8.73 -6.13
CA THR A 5 34.05 -7.80 -5.66
C THR A 5 32.70 -8.38 -6.08
N GLN A 6 32.22 -9.39 -5.34
CA GLN A 6 30.82 -9.82 -5.45
C GLN A 6 29.93 -8.61 -5.18
N GLY A 7 29.11 -8.29 -6.18
CA GLY A 7 28.29 -7.09 -6.24
C GLY A 7 27.51 -6.88 -4.96
N SER A 8 27.74 -5.71 -4.34
CA SER A 8 26.74 -5.11 -3.47
C SER A 8 25.54 -4.77 -4.35
N SER A 9 24.61 -5.71 -4.46
CA SER A 9 23.23 -5.38 -4.84
C SER A 9 22.79 -4.34 -3.82
N ALA A 10 22.60 -3.10 -4.26
CA ALA A 10 21.94 -2.09 -3.46
C ALA A 10 20.64 -2.71 -2.91
N PRO A 11 20.26 -2.45 -1.64
CA PRO A 11 18.99 -2.94 -1.13
C PRO A 11 17.91 -2.48 -2.10
N GLU A 12 17.25 -3.44 -2.78
CA GLU A 12 16.11 -3.14 -3.63
C GLU A 12 15.12 -2.38 -2.75
N GLU A 13 14.83 -1.12 -3.10
CA GLU A 13 13.79 -0.35 -2.41
C GLU A 13 12.53 -1.21 -2.39
N GLN A 14 12.12 -1.64 -1.19
CA GLN A 14 10.90 -2.43 -1.03
C GLN A 14 9.74 -1.56 -1.49
N LYS A 15 9.27 -1.83 -2.70
CA LYS A 15 8.14 -1.09 -3.25
C LYS A 15 6.87 -1.51 -2.53
N THR A 16 6.09 -0.52 -2.14
CA THR A 16 4.76 -0.72 -1.55
C THR A 16 3.73 -0.30 -2.55
N PHE A 17 2.80 -1.20 -2.89
CA PHE A 17 1.70 -0.90 -3.79
C PHE A 17 0.37 -0.87 -3.07
N VAL A 18 -0.55 -0.07 -3.59
CA VAL A 18 -1.97 -0.13 -3.26
C VAL A 18 -2.69 -0.78 -4.42
N LYS A 19 -3.41 -1.87 -4.15
CA LYS A 19 -4.25 -2.57 -5.13
C LYS A 19 -5.66 -2.02 -5.06
N CYS A 20 -6.22 -1.55 -6.18
CA CYS A 20 -7.59 -1.06 -6.26
C CYS A 20 -8.16 -1.37 -7.64
N ASN A 21 -9.30 -2.07 -7.71
CA ASN A 21 -9.96 -2.48 -8.97
C ASN A 21 -9.02 -3.17 -9.99
N GLY A 22 -8.04 -3.95 -9.52
CA GLY A 22 -7.07 -4.64 -10.37
C GLY A 22 -5.90 -3.78 -10.85
N ASN A 23 -5.85 -2.50 -10.46
CA ASN A 23 -4.73 -1.60 -10.71
C ASN A 23 -3.80 -1.54 -9.48
N ASN A 24 -2.50 -1.40 -9.73
CA ASN A 24 -1.48 -1.19 -8.70
C ASN A 24 -1.01 0.26 -8.72
N TYR A 25 -1.06 0.92 -7.56
CA TYR A 25 -0.60 2.30 -7.38
C TYR A 25 0.63 2.30 -6.48
N ASP A 26 1.74 2.82 -6.99
CA ASP A 26 3.00 2.92 -6.21
C ASP A 26 2.85 3.96 -5.11
N VAL A 27 3.11 3.55 -3.87
CA VAL A 27 3.10 4.39 -2.66
C VAL A 27 4.37 4.25 -1.83
N THR A 28 5.44 3.70 -2.42
CA THR A 28 6.71 3.34 -1.74
C THR A 28 7.27 4.46 -0.85
N ASN A 29 7.17 5.71 -1.31
CA ASN A 29 7.71 6.88 -0.62
C ASN A 29 6.65 7.73 0.11
N ILE A 30 5.44 7.18 0.29
CA ILE A 30 4.32 7.87 0.90
C ILE A 30 3.96 7.18 2.21
N THR A 31 4.02 7.92 3.31
CA THR A 31 3.78 7.41 4.66
C THR A 31 2.88 8.36 5.46
N GLY A 32 2.40 7.88 6.62
CA GLY A 32 1.62 8.71 7.54
C GLY A 32 0.32 9.24 6.94
N LEU A 33 0.00 10.50 7.26
CA LEU A 33 -1.17 11.20 6.72
C LEU A 33 -1.16 11.30 5.18
N GLY A 34 0.03 11.42 4.58
CA GLY A 34 0.17 11.47 3.12
C GLY A 34 -0.31 10.19 2.47
N LEU A 35 -0.07 9.04 3.11
CA LEU A 35 -0.51 7.73 2.63
C LEU A 35 -2.03 7.63 2.70
N VAL A 36 -2.63 8.04 3.82
CA VAL A 36 -4.09 8.06 3.98
C VAL A 36 -4.76 8.92 2.90
N GLU A 37 -4.24 10.12 2.65
CA GLU A 37 -4.79 10.99 1.60
C GLU A 37 -4.60 10.39 0.20
N LYS A 38 -3.48 9.72 -0.06
CA LYS A 38 -3.27 9.00 -1.32
C LYS A 38 -4.25 7.85 -1.50
N LEU A 39 -4.52 7.06 -0.46
CA LEU A 39 -5.53 5.99 -0.50
C LEU A 39 -6.93 6.54 -0.82
N LYS A 40 -7.32 7.66 -0.20
CA LYS A 40 -8.58 8.35 -0.51
C LYS A 40 -8.62 8.85 -1.96
N SER A 41 -7.52 9.40 -2.48
CA SER A 41 -7.43 9.82 -3.89
C SER A 41 -7.64 8.64 -4.82
N ILE A 42 -6.94 7.52 -4.59
CA ILE A 42 -7.06 6.29 -5.39
C ILE A 42 -8.50 5.78 -5.36
N ALA A 43 -9.13 5.73 -4.19
CA ALA A 43 -10.53 5.31 -4.07
C ALA A 43 -11.48 6.22 -4.88
N ARG A 44 -11.30 7.55 -4.81
CA ARG A 44 -12.09 8.53 -5.58
C ARG A 44 -11.90 8.38 -7.09
N GLU A 45 -10.66 8.24 -7.54
CA GLU A 45 -10.31 7.99 -8.95
C GLU A 45 -10.98 6.71 -9.48
N ASN A 46 -11.19 5.72 -8.61
CA ASN A 46 -11.87 4.45 -8.91
C ASN A 46 -13.39 4.48 -8.64
N GLY A 47 -13.96 5.64 -8.32
CA GLY A 47 -15.39 5.80 -8.05
C GLY A 47 -15.87 5.05 -6.80
N ILE A 48 -15.01 4.84 -5.81
CA ILE A 48 -15.33 4.14 -4.56
C ILE A 48 -15.58 5.17 -3.46
N SER A 49 -16.82 5.25 -2.99
CA SER A 49 -17.24 6.19 -1.93
C SER A 49 -17.02 5.65 -0.51
N LYS A 50 -17.05 4.32 -0.35
CA LYS A 50 -16.79 3.60 0.90
C LYS A 50 -15.93 2.38 0.62
N PHE A 51 -14.87 2.21 1.39
CA PHE A 51 -13.91 1.12 1.23
C PHE A 51 -13.32 0.71 2.57
N ASP A 52 -12.89 -0.55 2.62
CA ASP A 52 -11.99 -1.08 3.64
C ASP A 52 -10.56 -1.11 3.09
N ILE A 53 -9.58 -1.07 3.98
CA ILE A 53 -8.16 -1.13 3.66
C ILE A 53 -7.62 -2.43 4.25
N TYR A 54 -6.99 -3.26 3.43
CA TYR A 54 -6.36 -4.50 3.89
C TYR A 54 -4.85 -4.44 3.65
N ASP A 55 -4.07 -5.09 4.50
CA ASP A 55 -2.65 -5.31 4.25
C ASP A 55 -2.37 -6.64 3.54
N GLY A 56 -1.10 -6.97 3.36
CA GLY A 56 -0.66 -8.22 2.72
C GLY A 56 -1.01 -9.48 3.51
N ASP A 57 -1.27 -9.35 4.82
CA ASP A 57 -1.74 -10.43 5.69
C ASP A 57 -3.28 -10.53 5.70
N ASN A 58 -3.96 -9.74 4.86
CA ASN A 58 -5.42 -9.66 4.77
C ASN A 58 -6.07 -9.18 6.08
N THR A 59 -5.37 -8.33 6.83
CA THR A 59 -5.87 -7.66 8.04
C THR A 59 -6.60 -6.38 7.64
N ASN A 60 -7.83 -6.18 8.11
CA ASN A 60 -8.52 -4.90 7.91
C ASN A 60 -7.89 -3.82 8.81
N LEU A 61 -7.47 -2.71 8.21
CA LEU A 61 -6.74 -1.63 8.84
C LEU A 61 -7.59 -0.39 9.02
N SER A 62 -7.42 0.27 10.17
CA SER A 62 -7.95 1.61 10.37
C SER A 62 -7.04 2.67 9.74
N PRO A 63 -7.53 3.89 9.49
CA PRO A 63 -6.68 5.02 9.08
C PRO A 63 -5.51 5.25 10.05
N SER A 64 -5.72 5.05 11.36
CA SER A 64 -4.69 5.23 12.37
C SER A 64 -3.57 4.18 12.29
N ASP A 65 -3.87 2.95 11.87
CA ASP A 65 -2.85 1.92 11.61
C ASP A 65 -1.97 2.32 10.42
N ILE A 66 -2.58 2.83 9.35
CA ILE A 66 -1.88 3.35 8.16
C ILE A 66 -1.00 4.55 8.53
N GLU A 67 -1.55 5.50 9.30
CA GLU A 67 -0.82 6.70 9.75
C GLU A 67 0.38 6.35 10.61
N SER A 68 0.26 5.32 11.45
CA SER A 68 1.33 4.84 12.32
C SER A 68 2.34 3.93 11.61
N GLY A 69 2.09 3.57 10.34
CA GLY A 69 2.91 2.61 9.60
C GLY A 69 2.78 1.17 10.10
N ASN A 70 1.69 0.86 10.81
CA ASN A 70 1.42 -0.46 11.39
C ASN A 70 0.71 -1.37 10.39
N PHE A 71 1.35 -1.64 9.25
CA PHE A 71 0.84 -2.53 8.21
C PHE A 71 1.99 -3.32 7.58
N ARG A 72 1.66 -4.42 6.91
CA ARG A 72 2.65 -5.31 6.29
C ARG A 72 2.37 -5.51 4.82
N GLY A 73 3.41 -5.32 4.00
CA GLY A 73 3.34 -5.54 2.56
C GLY A 73 2.41 -4.56 1.82
N ASP A 74 1.90 -5.01 0.67
CA ASP A 74 1.00 -4.23 -0.17
C ASP A 74 -0.35 -3.98 0.51
N LEU A 75 -0.91 -2.81 0.24
CA LEU A 75 -2.26 -2.45 0.68
C LEU A 75 -3.28 -2.80 -0.40
N SER A 76 -4.51 -3.09 0.00
CA SER A 76 -5.63 -3.33 -0.90
C SER A 76 -6.84 -2.50 -0.48
N LEU A 77 -7.45 -1.82 -1.44
CA LEU A 77 -8.68 -1.06 -1.27
C LEU A 77 -9.85 -1.90 -1.79
N ILE A 78 -10.73 -2.30 -0.88
CA ILE A 78 -11.90 -3.12 -1.21
C ILE A 78 -13.16 -2.28 -1.02
N ARG A 79 -13.98 -2.16 -2.08
CA ARG A 79 -15.26 -1.45 -2.00
C ARG A 79 -16.14 -2.11 -0.94
N PHE A 80 -16.70 -1.31 -0.05
CA PHE A 80 -17.65 -1.77 0.93
C PHE A 80 -18.97 -2.13 0.23
N ASN A 81 -19.20 -3.42 -0.01
CA ASN A 81 -20.51 -3.91 -0.45
C ASN A 81 -21.38 -4.09 0.79
N VAL A 82 -22.18 -3.08 1.14
CA VAL A 82 -23.40 -3.36 1.91
C VAL A 82 -24.31 -4.12 0.95
N ALA A 83 -24.62 -5.39 1.23
CA ALA A 83 -25.72 -6.04 0.55
C ALA A 83 -26.97 -5.16 0.75
N ALA A 84 -27.52 -4.67 -0.36
CA ALA A 84 -28.71 -3.81 -0.38
C ALA A 84 -29.94 -4.56 0.14
#